data_AF-A0AAW1CPW5-F1
#
_entry.id   AF-A0AAW1CPW5-F1
#
_cell.length_a   1.000
_cell.length_b   1.000
_cell.length_c   1.000
_cell.angle_alpha   90.00
_cell.angle_beta   90.00
_cell.angle_gamma   90.00
#
_symmetry.space_group_name_H-M   'P 1'
#
loop_
_entity.id
_entity.type
_entity.pdbx_description
1 polymer ?
#
loop_
_entity_poly.entity_id
_entity_poly.type
_entity_poly.pdbx_seq_one_letter_code
_entity_poly.pdbx_strand_id
1 'polypeptide(L)'
;MDVYMYIILESALETSNSFRTNFFNYLNNINYKSKFIKININVNFPMKQILDKRGNKLFEISCLERRELDHAMAWFSTLGGAFSALGDTFEYCAIMAGKISQQQFLLALRLGDPNLVARCKLYMALSLIQQRKFSLAKKLIKSQCIIAKKEYERDKRLLTMCHGIWTKWKYDKKQAKINGLL
;
A
#
# COMPACT_ATOMS: atom_id res chain seq x y z
N MET A 1 39.67 19.66 -8.60
CA MET A 1 38.20 19.75 -8.61
C MET A 1 37.73 18.31 -8.59
N ASP A 2 37.07 17.87 -7.53
CA ASP A 2 36.56 16.50 -7.49
C ASP A 2 35.44 16.33 -8.53
N VAL A 3 35.32 15.14 -9.12
CA VAL A 3 34.38 14.82 -10.21
C VAL A 3 32.96 15.34 -9.92
N TYR A 4 32.53 15.25 -8.66
CA TYR A 4 31.24 15.75 -8.20
C TYR A 4 31.05 17.27 -8.40
N MET A 5 32.08 18.08 -8.10
CA MET A 5 32.03 19.53 -8.25
C MET A 5 32.03 19.96 -9.71
N TYR A 6 32.73 19.21 -10.58
CA TYR A 6 32.68 19.42 -12.02
C TYR A 6 31.25 19.20 -12.55
N ILE A 7 30.62 18.08 -12.17
CA ILE A 7 29.25 17.76 -12.58
C ILE A 7 28.24 18.82 -12.10
N ILE A 8 28.39 19.33 -10.88
CA ILE A 8 27.52 20.40 -10.37
C ILE A 8 27.68 21.69 -11.20
N LEU A 9 28.92 22.07 -11.53
CA LEU A 9 29.17 23.26 -12.35
C LEU A 9 28.57 23.10 -13.75
N GLU A 10 28.82 21.95 -14.39
CA GLU A 10 28.30 21.61 -15.72
C GLU A 10 26.77 21.66 -15.71
N SER A 11 26.14 20.99 -14.75
CA SER A 11 24.69 21.01 -14.56
C SER A 11 24.16 22.43 -14.30
N ALA A 12 24.83 23.26 -13.48
CA ALA A 12 24.42 24.63 -13.22
C ALA A 12 24.50 25.52 -14.47
N LEU A 13 25.54 25.33 -15.29
CA LEU A 13 25.67 26.02 -16.58
C LEU A 13 24.58 25.57 -17.56
N GLU A 14 24.26 24.28 -17.62
CA GLU A 14 23.23 23.74 -18.53
C GLU A 14 21.80 24.09 -18.14
N THR A 15 21.49 24.11 -16.84
CA THR A 15 20.11 24.23 -16.35
C THR A 15 19.70 25.67 -16.04
N SER A 16 20.63 26.53 -15.62
CA SER A 16 20.31 27.90 -15.19
C SER A 16 20.81 28.94 -16.19
N ASN A 17 19.88 29.51 -16.96
CA ASN A 17 20.19 30.61 -17.89
C ASN A 17 20.82 31.81 -17.17
N SER A 18 20.31 32.18 -16.00
CA SER A 18 20.84 33.31 -15.23
C SER A 18 22.29 33.07 -14.78
N PHE A 19 22.58 31.86 -14.30
CA PHE A 19 23.94 31.48 -13.91
C PHE A 19 24.89 31.50 -15.10
N ARG A 20 24.48 30.92 -16.23
CA ARG A 20 25.24 30.90 -17.48
C ARG A 20 25.58 32.30 -17.98
N THR A 21 24.60 33.20 -18.06
CA THR A 21 24.81 34.57 -18.52
C THR A 21 25.78 35.32 -17.62
N ASN A 22 25.63 35.20 -16.30
CA ASN A 22 26.54 35.84 -15.34
C ASN A 22 27.96 35.27 -15.44
N PHE A 23 28.09 33.96 -15.62
CA PHE A 23 29.38 33.28 -15.76
C PHE A 23 30.14 33.76 -17.01
N PHE A 24 29.48 33.80 -18.17
CA PHE A 24 30.12 34.28 -19.40
C PHE A 24 30.41 35.79 -19.39
N ASN A 25 29.54 36.61 -18.78
CA ASN A 25 29.81 38.03 -18.59
C ASN A 25 31.07 38.25 -17.73
N TYR A 26 31.24 37.45 -16.67
CA TYR A 26 32.43 37.52 -15.83
C TYR A 26 33.69 37.10 -16.59
N LEU A 27 33.63 36.02 -17.38
CA LEU A 27 34.74 35.59 -18.22
C LEU A 27 35.13 36.65 -19.26
N ASN A 28 34.16 37.24 -19.96
CA ASN A 28 34.42 38.26 -20.98
C ASN A 28 35.06 39.54 -20.40
N ASN A 29 34.84 39.84 -19.12
CA ASN A 29 35.43 40.98 -18.43
C ASN A 29 36.90 40.76 -17.99
N ILE A 30 37.42 39.54 -18.09
CA ILE A 30 38.81 39.25 -17.75
C ILE A 30 39.68 39.42 -19.01
N ASN A 31 40.68 40.29 -18.94
CA ASN A 31 41.56 40.58 -20.07
C ASN A 31 42.59 39.46 -20.26
N TYR A 32 42.37 38.59 -21.24
CA TYR A 32 43.21 37.41 -21.47
C TYR A 32 44.37 37.69 -22.43
N LYS A 33 45.61 37.54 -21.94
CA LYS A 33 46.81 37.43 -22.79
C LYS A 33 47.22 35.98 -23.08
N SER A 34 46.64 34.99 -22.40
CA SER A 34 46.97 33.57 -22.53
C SER A 34 45.81 32.76 -23.14
N LYS A 35 46.15 31.69 -23.88
CA LYS A 35 45.19 30.74 -24.48
C LYS A 35 44.40 29.92 -23.44
N PHE A 36 44.89 29.86 -22.21
CA PHE A 36 44.27 29.12 -21.11
C PHE A 36 43.88 30.06 -19.97
N ILE A 37 42.72 29.76 -19.36
CA ILE A 37 42.12 30.51 -18.28
C ILE A 37 42.00 29.59 -17.08
N LYS A 38 42.62 29.96 -15.95
CA LYS A 38 42.42 29.24 -14.69
C LYS A 38 41.22 29.83 -13.97
N ILE A 39 40.17 29.04 -13.80
CA ILE A 39 38.98 29.42 -13.03
C ILE A 39 39.06 28.73 -11.66
N ASN A 40 39.08 29.53 -10.60
CA ASN A 40 38.95 29.03 -9.23
C ASN A 40 37.49 29.21 -8.79
N ILE A 41 36.81 28.10 -8.53
CA ILE A 41 35.41 28.10 -8.10
C ILE A 41 35.37 27.79 -6.61
N ASN A 42 34.78 28.70 -5.82
CA ASN A 42 34.49 28.46 -4.42
C ASN A 42 33.01 28.13 -4.26
N VAL A 43 32.72 26.91 -3.82
CA VAL A 43 31.34 26.45 -3.57
C VAL A 43 31.05 26.63 -2.08
N ASN A 44 30.17 27.56 -1.76
CA ASN A 44 29.70 27.75 -0.38
C ASN A 44 28.37 27.04 -0.18
N PHE A 45 28.18 26.43 0.98
CA PHE A 45 26.86 25.90 1.36
C PHE A 45 25.84 27.05 1.41
N PRO A 46 24.63 26.88 0.84
CA PRO A 46 23.61 27.91 0.89
C PRO A 46 23.20 28.18 2.34
N MET A 47 23.15 29.47 2.73
CA MET A 47 22.76 29.87 4.08
C MET A 47 21.31 29.50 4.44
N LYS A 48 20.46 29.25 3.45
CA LYS A 48 19.08 28.75 3.62
C LYS A 48 18.94 27.45 2.85
N GLN A 49 18.76 26.35 3.57
CA GLN A 49 18.42 25.06 2.96
C GLN A 49 16.99 25.12 2.41
N ILE A 50 16.81 24.75 1.14
CA ILE A 50 15.50 24.60 0.47
C ILE A 50 14.89 23.23 0.83
N LEU A 51 15.03 22.80 2.09
CA LEU A 51 14.40 21.58 2.57
C LEU A 51 12.99 21.91 3.01
N ASP A 52 11.99 21.29 2.37
CA ASP A 52 10.59 21.41 2.79
C ASP A 52 10.38 20.66 4.12
N LYS A 53 10.66 21.34 5.23
CA LYS A 53 10.46 20.80 6.57
C LYS A 53 9.01 20.41 6.83
N ARG A 54 8.05 21.12 6.23
CA ARG A 54 6.61 20.83 6.39
C ARG A 54 6.24 19.55 5.64
N GLY A 55 6.62 19.44 4.37
CA GLY A 55 6.41 18.23 3.57
C GLY A 55 7.09 17.01 4.20
N ASN A 56 8.33 17.15 4.65
CA ASN A 56 9.03 16.08 5.37
C ASN A 56 8.28 15.64 6.62
N LYS A 57 7.72 16.57 7.40
CA LYS A 57 6.94 16.23 8.60
C LYS A 57 5.65 15.50 8.26
N LEU A 58 4.95 15.93 7.21
CA LEU A 58 3.73 15.27 6.74
C LEU A 58 4.04 13.85 6.24
N PHE A 59 5.10 13.69 5.45
CA PHE A 59 5.56 12.40 4.97
C PHE A 59 5.91 11.46 6.13
N GLU A 60 6.65 11.94 7.12
CA GLU A 60 6.98 11.17 8.32
C GLU A 60 5.73 10.66 9.04
N ILE A 61 4.73 11.53 9.25
CA ILE A 61 3.47 11.16 9.89
C ILE A 61 2.73 10.11 9.07
N SER A 62 2.61 10.30 7.75
CA SER A 62 1.95 9.34 6.85
C SER A 62 2.65 7.98 6.82
N CYS A 63 3.98 7.96 6.84
CA CYS A 63 4.76 6.72 6.91
C CYS A 63 4.54 5.98 8.23
N LEU A 64 4.53 6.70 9.35
CA LEU A 64 4.24 6.13 10.67
C LEU A 64 2.82 5.55 10.69
N GLU A 65 1.83 6.33 10.26
CA GLU A 65 0.44 5.86 10.18
C GLU A 65 0.33 4.59 9.32
N ARG A 66 0.93 4.59 8.13
CA ARG A 66 0.92 3.43 7.24
C ARG A 66 1.51 2.19 7.92
N ARG A 67 2.66 2.35 8.58
CA ARG A 67 3.34 1.26 9.31
C ARG A 67 2.47 0.68 10.42
N GLU A 68 1.84 1.54 11.22
CA GLU A 68 0.96 1.08 12.31
C GLU A 68 -0.27 0.34 11.78
N LEU A 69 -0.87 0.82 10.68
CA LEU A 69 -2.00 0.16 10.03
C LEU A 69 -1.61 -1.20 9.43
N ASP A 70 -0.46 -1.30 8.77
CA ASP A 70 0.05 -2.56 8.20
C ASP A 70 0.37 -3.56 9.33
N HIS A 71 0.95 -3.09 10.44
CA HIS A 71 1.18 -3.91 11.63
C HIS A 71 -0.15 -4.43 12.20
N ALA A 72 -1.13 -3.57 12.44
CA ALA A 72 -2.45 -3.99 12.93
C ALA A 72 -3.13 -5.02 12.00
N MET A 73 -3.03 -4.82 10.67
CA MET A 73 -3.56 -5.76 9.69
C MET A 73 -2.88 -7.14 9.78
N ALA A 74 -1.57 -7.19 10.01
CA ALA A 74 -0.84 -8.44 10.20
C ALA A 74 -1.33 -9.19 11.44
N TRP A 75 -1.47 -8.51 12.58
CA TRP A 75 -2.00 -9.09 13.82
C TRP A 75 -3.41 -9.63 13.66
N PHE A 76 -4.31 -8.86 13.03
CA PHE A 76 -5.66 -9.32 12.76
C PHE A 76 -5.72 -10.46 11.77
N SER A 77 -4.79 -10.56 10.82
CA SER A 77 -4.72 -11.69 9.90
C SER A 77 -4.35 -12.98 10.63
N THR A 78 -3.39 -12.92 11.55
CA THR A 78 -2.99 -14.07 12.39
C THR A 78 -4.13 -14.50 13.32
N LEU A 79 -4.70 -13.56 14.08
CA LEU A 79 -5.81 -13.85 15.00
C LEU A 79 -7.06 -14.31 14.26
N GLY A 80 -7.42 -13.63 13.17
CA GLY A 80 -8.56 -13.97 12.33
C GLY A 80 -8.44 -15.36 11.71
N GLY A 81 -7.24 -15.73 11.26
CA GLY A 81 -6.94 -17.09 10.79
C GLY A 81 -7.14 -18.14 11.88
N ALA A 82 -6.64 -17.90 13.09
CA ALA A 82 -6.78 -18.82 14.23
C ALA A 82 -8.25 -18.99 14.66
N PHE A 83 -8.99 -17.89 14.84
CA PHE A 83 -10.41 -17.94 15.18
C PHE A 83 -11.25 -18.55 14.06
N SER A 84 -10.91 -18.30 12.79
CA SER A 84 -11.60 -18.92 11.66
C SER A 84 -11.34 -20.43 11.63
N ALA A 85 -10.12 -20.91 11.89
CA ALA A 85 -9.83 -22.34 11.92
C ALA A 85 -10.66 -23.08 12.99
N LEU A 86 -10.89 -22.44 14.14
CA LEU A 86 -11.71 -22.97 15.23
C LEU A 86 -13.22 -22.69 15.05
N GLY A 87 -13.61 -21.87 14.07
CA GLY A 87 -14.99 -21.44 13.87
C GLY A 87 -15.93 -22.55 13.41
N ASP A 88 -15.41 -23.63 12.82
CA ASP A 88 -16.21 -24.78 12.42
C ASP A 88 -16.70 -25.61 13.62
N THR A 89 -15.96 -25.58 14.74
CA THR A 89 -16.27 -26.34 15.96
C THR A 89 -16.91 -25.46 17.03
N PHE A 90 -16.45 -24.22 17.18
CA PHE A 90 -16.90 -23.31 18.23
C PHE A 90 -17.56 -22.07 17.63
N GLU A 91 -18.87 -21.92 17.85
CA GLU A 91 -19.65 -20.78 17.31
C GLU A 91 -19.09 -19.42 17.77
N TYR A 92 -18.65 -19.33 19.03
CA TYR A 92 -17.98 -18.13 19.55
C TYR A 92 -16.76 -17.73 18.70
N CYS A 93 -15.95 -18.70 18.27
CA CYS A 93 -14.79 -18.44 17.42
C CYS A 93 -15.20 -17.94 16.04
N ALA A 94 -16.28 -18.47 15.46
CA ALA A 94 -16.83 -17.97 14.20
C ALA A 94 -17.35 -16.52 14.33
N ILE A 95 -17.99 -16.17 15.45
CA ILE A 95 -18.43 -14.80 15.74
C ILE A 95 -17.23 -13.87 15.87
N MET A 96 -16.20 -14.28 16.59
CA MET A 96 -14.96 -13.50 16.76
C MET A 96 -14.21 -13.30 15.44
N ALA A 97 -14.11 -14.34 14.60
CA ALA A 97 -13.53 -14.23 13.26
C ALA A 97 -14.28 -13.19 12.41
N GLY A 98 -15.61 -13.13 12.51
CA GLY A 98 -16.43 -12.11 11.85
C GLY A 98 -16.12 -10.69 12.35
N LYS A 99 -16.03 -10.49 13.67
CA LYS A 99 -15.65 -9.19 14.27
C LYS A 99 -14.25 -8.75 13.83
N ILE A 100 -13.28 -9.67 13.80
CA ILE A 100 -11.92 -9.38 13.34
C ILE A 100 -11.93 -9.00 11.85
N SER A 101 -12.69 -9.73 11.02
CA SER A 101 -12.84 -9.42 9.60
C SER A 101 -13.42 -8.02 9.36
N GLN A 102 -14.31 -7.55 10.24
CA GLN A 102 -14.84 -6.18 10.20
C GLN A 102 -13.74 -5.15 10.49
N GLN A 103 -12.90 -5.39 11.49
CA GLN A 103 -11.78 -4.50 11.80
C GLN A 103 -10.76 -4.46 10.66
N GLN A 104 -10.44 -5.63 10.07
CA GLN A 104 -9.61 -5.70 8.87
C GLN A 104 -10.20 -4.91 7.70
N PHE A 105 -11.52 -4.97 7.50
CA PHE A 105 -12.19 -4.19 6.46
C PHE A 105 -12.04 -2.68 6.68
N LEU A 106 -12.21 -2.19 7.92
CA LEU A 106 -12.01 -0.76 8.23
C LEU A 106 -10.56 -0.31 8.00
N LEU A 107 -9.60 -1.13 8.40
CA LEU A 107 -8.18 -0.86 8.11
C LEU A 107 -7.91 -0.86 6.60
N ALA A 108 -8.45 -1.83 5.85
CA ALA A 108 -8.28 -1.92 4.41
C ALA A 108 -8.83 -0.68 3.67
N LEU A 109 -9.97 -0.14 4.12
CA LEU A 109 -10.50 1.13 3.61
C LEU A 109 -9.53 2.29 3.86
N ARG A 110 -8.98 2.39 5.06
CA ARG A 110 -8.00 3.44 5.43
C ARG A 110 -6.69 3.31 4.65
N LEU A 111 -6.27 2.09 4.35
CA LEU A 111 -5.09 1.78 3.53
C LEU A 111 -5.30 2.06 2.03
N GLY A 112 -6.55 2.26 1.58
CA GLY A 112 -6.89 2.51 0.18
C GLY A 112 -6.68 1.31 -0.74
N ASP A 113 -6.65 0.07 -0.21
CA ASP A 113 -6.41 -1.14 -1.00
C ASP A 113 -7.74 -1.86 -1.33
N PRO A 114 -8.25 -1.75 -2.57
CA PRO A 114 -9.52 -2.36 -2.97
C PRO A 114 -9.47 -3.89 -2.98
N ASN A 115 -8.31 -4.50 -3.25
CA ASN A 115 -8.15 -5.95 -3.24
C ASN A 115 -8.19 -6.47 -1.82
N LEU A 116 -7.52 -5.78 -0.88
CA LEU A 116 -7.59 -6.11 0.54
C LEU A 116 -9.01 -5.97 1.08
N VAL A 117 -9.72 -4.91 0.69
CA VAL A 117 -11.16 -4.74 1.01
C VAL A 117 -11.98 -5.96 0.55
N ALA A 118 -11.74 -6.45 -0.66
CA ALA A 118 -12.45 -7.62 -1.19
C ALA A 118 -12.10 -8.90 -0.41
N ARG A 119 -10.84 -9.08 -0.01
CA ARG A 119 -10.41 -10.21 0.84
C ARG A 119 -11.06 -10.16 2.23
N CYS A 120 -11.11 -9.00 2.88
CA CYS A 120 -11.77 -8.85 4.18
C CYS A 120 -13.26 -9.19 4.12
N LYS A 121 -13.92 -8.79 3.03
CA LYS A 121 -15.31 -9.19 2.74
C LYS A 121 -15.42 -10.72 2.63
N LEU A 122 -14.50 -11.37 1.92
CA LEU A 122 -14.48 -12.84 1.84
C LEU A 122 -14.25 -13.52 3.21
N TYR A 123 -13.38 -12.98 4.07
CA TYR A 123 -13.21 -13.47 5.44
C TYR A 123 -14.50 -13.36 6.26
N MET A 124 -15.22 -12.24 6.12
CA MET A 124 -16.55 -12.06 6.70
C MET A 124 -17.54 -13.12 6.18
N ALA A 125 -17.57 -13.39 4.86
CA ALA A 125 -18.40 -14.46 4.31
C ALA A 125 -18.06 -15.83 4.91
N LEU A 126 -16.79 -16.15 5.12
CA LEU A 126 -16.39 -17.40 5.75
C LEU A 126 -16.95 -17.50 7.18
N SER A 127 -16.81 -16.45 7.98
CA SER A 127 -17.39 -16.41 9.34
C SER A 127 -18.92 -16.60 9.34
N LEU A 128 -19.62 -16.08 8.32
CA LEU A 128 -21.06 -16.26 8.16
C LEU A 128 -21.43 -17.69 7.80
N ILE A 129 -20.61 -18.39 7.00
CA ILE A 129 -20.81 -19.83 6.71
C ILE A 129 -20.72 -20.63 8.01
N GLN A 130 -19.70 -20.36 8.82
CA GLN A 130 -19.46 -21.04 10.09
C GLN A 130 -20.60 -20.82 11.09
N GLN A 131 -21.19 -19.63 11.10
CA GLN A 131 -22.42 -19.31 11.85
C GLN A 131 -23.71 -19.79 11.16
N ARG A 132 -23.63 -20.59 10.09
CA ARG A 132 -24.77 -21.12 9.32
C ARG A 132 -25.67 -20.05 8.67
N LYS A 133 -25.18 -18.83 8.54
CA LYS A 133 -25.85 -17.70 7.87
C LYS A 133 -25.63 -17.77 6.36
N PHE A 134 -26.02 -18.90 5.75
CA PHE A 134 -25.68 -19.23 4.37
C PHE A 134 -26.23 -18.26 3.32
N SER A 135 -27.41 -17.66 3.56
CA SER A 135 -28.00 -16.71 2.60
C SER A 135 -27.16 -15.44 2.46
N LEU A 136 -26.73 -14.88 3.60
CA LEU A 136 -25.87 -13.69 3.65
C LEU A 136 -24.50 -13.99 3.06
N ALA A 137 -23.88 -15.12 3.46
CA ALA A 137 -22.60 -15.55 2.90
C ALA A 137 -22.65 -15.67 1.37
N LYS A 138 -23.71 -16.30 0.81
CA LYS A 138 -23.86 -16.47 -0.64
C LYS A 138 -23.89 -15.14 -1.39
N LYS A 139 -24.65 -14.15 -0.88
CA LYS A 139 -24.74 -12.81 -1.49
C LYS A 139 -23.36 -12.16 -1.54
N LEU A 140 -22.65 -12.22 -0.41
CA LEU A 140 -21.35 -11.60 -0.26
C LEU A 140 -20.30 -12.26 -1.16
N ILE A 141 -20.20 -13.60 -1.17
CA ILE A 141 -19.27 -14.34 -2.04
C ILE A 141 -19.52 -13.98 -3.51
N LYS A 142 -20.78 -14.03 -3.97
CA LYS A 142 -21.12 -13.69 -5.37
C LYS A 142 -20.66 -12.28 -5.75
N SER A 143 -20.89 -11.30 -4.88
CA SER A 143 -20.46 -9.92 -5.14
C SER A 143 -18.93 -9.82 -5.30
N GLN A 144 -18.16 -10.53 -4.46
CA GLN A 144 -16.71 -10.51 -4.52
C GLN A 144 -16.16 -11.33 -5.69
N CYS A 145 -16.79 -12.44 -6.07
CA CYS A 145 -16.43 -13.20 -7.29
C CYS A 145 -16.52 -12.34 -8.55
N ILE A 146 -17.54 -11.47 -8.65
CA ILE A 146 -17.71 -10.58 -9.80
C ILE A 146 -16.56 -9.57 -9.86
N ILE A 147 -16.19 -8.99 -8.72
CA ILE A 147 -15.06 -8.06 -8.61
C ILE A 147 -13.75 -8.78 -8.98
N ALA A 148 -13.51 -9.96 -8.40
CA ALA A 148 -12.30 -10.75 -8.63
C ALA A 148 -12.11 -11.16 -10.10
N LYS A 149 -13.21 -11.40 -10.83
CA LYS A 149 -13.14 -11.70 -12.28
C LYS A 149 -12.75 -10.48 -13.10
N LYS A 150 -13.20 -9.28 -12.72
CA LYS A 150 -12.81 -8.03 -13.40
C LYS A 150 -11.35 -7.68 -13.15
N GLU A 151 -10.88 -7.92 -11.94
CA GLU A 151 -9.50 -7.63 -11.51
C GLU A 151 -8.55 -8.85 -11.66
N TYR A 152 -8.93 -9.87 -12.45
CA TYR A 152 -8.24 -11.17 -12.46
C TYR A 152 -6.75 -11.08 -12.82
N GLU A 153 -6.40 -10.19 -13.76
CA GLU A 153 -5.01 -9.98 -14.15
C GLU A 153 -4.17 -9.36 -13.03
N ARG A 154 -4.79 -8.62 -12.11
CA ARG A 154 -4.13 -7.94 -10.99
C ARG A 154 -4.06 -8.78 -9.72
N ASP A 155 -5.07 -9.61 -9.45
CA ASP A 155 -5.13 -10.44 -8.24
C ASP A 155 -5.78 -11.80 -8.48
N LYS A 156 -4.98 -12.74 -9.02
CA LYS A 156 -5.39 -14.14 -9.20
C LYS A 156 -5.79 -14.80 -7.87
N ARG A 157 -5.15 -14.41 -6.76
CA ARG A 157 -5.38 -15.00 -5.43
C ARG A 157 -6.80 -14.71 -4.95
N LEU A 158 -7.34 -13.52 -5.22
CA LEU A 158 -8.71 -13.17 -4.83
C LEU A 158 -9.76 -14.10 -5.47
N LEU A 159 -9.57 -14.46 -6.74
CA LEU A 159 -10.46 -15.42 -7.42
C LEU A 159 -10.32 -16.84 -6.83
N THR A 160 -9.11 -17.28 -6.51
CA THR A 160 -8.88 -18.56 -5.82
C THR A 160 -9.58 -18.59 -4.46
N MET A 161 -9.51 -17.52 -3.68
CA MET A 161 -10.22 -17.39 -2.40
C MET A 161 -11.73 -17.49 -2.58
N CYS A 162 -12.28 -16.83 -3.59
CA CYS A 162 -13.69 -16.92 -3.94
C CYS A 162 -14.12 -18.38 -4.20
N HIS A 163 -13.34 -19.11 -4.99
CA HIS A 163 -13.60 -20.52 -5.27
C HIS A 163 -13.54 -21.40 -4.02
N GLY A 164 -12.51 -21.23 -3.19
CA GLY A 164 -12.37 -21.98 -1.94
C GLY A 164 -13.55 -21.78 -0.99
N ILE A 165 -13.94 -20.53 -0.76
CA ILE A 165 -15.05 -20.19 0.14
C ILE A 165 -16.39 -20.64 -0.45
N TRP A 166 -16.57 -20.56 -1.77
CA TRP A 166 -17.77 -21.08 -2.43
C TRP A 166 -17.91 -22.60 -2.27
N THR A 167 -16.81 -23.34 -2.37
CA THR A 167 -16.78 -24.79 -2.12
C THR A 167 -17.16 -25.11 -0.67
N LYS A 168 -16.57 -24.39 0.29
CA LYS A 168 -16.91 -24.50 1.72
C LYS A 168 -18.40 -24.20 1.97
N TRP A 169 -18.94 -23.13 1.39
CA TRP A 169 -20.36 -22.78 1.49
C TRP A 169 -21.27 -23.92 0.98
N LYS A 170 -20.96 -24.52 -0.17
CA LYS A 170 -21.74 -25.64 -0.73
C LYS A 170 -21.72 -26.85 0.20
N TYR A 171 -20.54 -27.20 0.70
CA TYR A 171 -20.34 -28.35 1.57
C TYR A 171 -21.09 -28.17 2.90
N ASP A 172 -20.83 -27.07 3.63
CA ASP A 172 -21.45 -26.82 4.93
C ASP A 172 -22.97 -26.68 4.83
N LYS A 173 -23.48 -26.07 3.75
CA LYS A 173 -24.93 -25.97 3.52
C LYS A 173 -25.56 -27.35 3.29
N LYS A 174 -24.88 -28.24 2.56
CA LYS A 174 -25.34 -29.62 2.34
C LYS A 174 -25.36 -30.39 3.67
N GLN A 175 -24.29 -30.27 4.46
CA GLN A 175 -24.20 -30.90 5.78
C GLN A 175 -25.30 -30.41 6.73
N ALA A 176 -25.54 -29.10 6.78
CA ALA A 176 -26.59 -28.53 7.61
C ALA A 176 -27.99 -29.05 7.25
N LYS A 177 -28.27 -29.27 5.95
CA LYS A 177 -29.52 -29.92 5.51
C LYS A 177 -29.62 -31.39 5.95
N ILE A 178 -28.53 -32.15 5.81
CA ILE A 178 -28.50 -33.56 6.21
C ILE A 178 -28.77 -33.70 7.71
N ASN A 179 -28.22 -32.78 8.50
CA ASN A 179 -28.36 -32.79 9.96
C ASN A 179 -29.68 -32.14 10.45
N GLY A 180 -30.60 -31.76 9.56
CA GLY A 180 -31.90 -31.16 9.93
C GLY A 180 -31.81 -29.74 10.52
N LEU A 181 -30.74 -29.01 10.22
CA LEU A 181 -30.45 -27.67 10.77
C LEU A 181 -30.82 -26.53 9.80
N LEU A 182 -31.45 -26.88 8.67
CA LEU A 182 -31.95 -26.01 7.59
C LEU A 182 -33.21 -26.60 6.98
#